data_AF-A0A9W8GQR0-F1
#
_entry.id   AF-A0A9W8GQR0-F1
#
_cell.length_a   1.000
_cell.length_b   1.000
_cell.length_c   1.000
_cell.angle_alpha   90.00
_cell.angle_beta   90.00
_cell.angle_gamma   90.00
#
_symmetry.space_group_name_H-M   'P 1'
#
loop_
_entity.id
_entity.type
_entity.pdbx_description
1 polymer ?
#
loop_
_entity_poly.entity_id
_entity_poly.type
_entity_poly.pdbx_seq_one_letter_code
_entity_poly.pdbx_strand_id
1 'polypeptide(L)'
;MTGQITTLSLLGSTLLELLRPANVFCGLGAWLGWRVAYALYFSPLRNIPGPFWARVSGLPMLLHDLGGTEADFMIKNSEKYGSLFVMEPNKIAVCDPDDCQIILSSHSFAKDMRYAQVDILEPNLFLTRDPELSRQRRRQIGPALSMSGLGKMEPMLLAAGAQ
;
A
#
# COMPACT_ATOMS: atom_id res chain seq x y z
N MET A 1 8.40 -3.95 54.22
CA MET A 1 7.41 -3.51 53.20
C MET A 1 7.64 -2.08 52.70
N THR A 2 8.47 -1.26 53.37
CA THR A 2 8.71 0.15 53.04
C THR A 2 9.55 0.39 51.77
N GLY A 3 10.47 -0.52 51.42
CA GLY A 3 11.37 -0.36 50.26
C GLY A 3 10.71 -0.51 48.89
N GLN A 4 9.66 -1.34 48.77
CA GLN A 4 8.92 -1.49 47.49
C GLN A 4 8.10 -0.24 47.14
N ILE A 5 7.64 0.50 48.15
CA ILE A 5 6.84 1.71 47.97
C ILE A 5 7.72 2.85 47.43
N THR A 6 8.97 2.94 47.88
CA THR A 6 9.94 3.96 47.42
C THR A 6 10.45 3.68 46.01
N THR A 7 10.64 2.41 45.64
CA THR A 7 11.04 2.05 44.27
C THR A 7 9.92 2.31 43.27
N LEU A 8 8.65 2.09 43.65
CA LEU A 8 7.49 2.39 42.79
C LEU A 8 7.29 3.90 42.61
N SER A 9 7.54 4.72 43.64
CA SER A 9 7.45 6.18 43.51
C SER A 9 8.61 6.78 42.69
N LEU A 10 9.83 6.24 42.83
CA LEU A 10 10.99 6.61 42.00
C LEU A 10 10.82 6.19 40.52
N LEU A 11 10.22 5.02 40.27
CA LEU A 11 9.89 4.58 38.92
C LEU A 11 8.81 5.49 38.29
N GLY A 12 7.83 5.92 39.08
CA GLY A 12 6.77 6.84 38.63
C GLY A 12 7.29 8.23 38.29
N SER A 13 8.21 8.79 39.10
CA SER A 13 8.80 10.11 38.84
C SER A 13 9.73 10.09 37.63
N THR A 14 10.53 9.04 37.44
CA THR A 14 11.39 8.88 36.25
C THR A 14 10.57 8.67 34.97
N LEU A 15 9.45 7.93 35.03
CA LEU A 15 8.50 7.81 33.92
C LEU A 15 7.88 9.17 33.54
N LEU A 16 7.50 9.98 34.53
CA LEU A 16 6.97 11.34 34.32
C LEU A 16 8.02 12.30 33.74
N GLU A 17 9.28 12.17 34.12
CA GLU A 17 10.37 12.96 33.53
C GLU A 17 10.68 12.53 32.08
N LEU A 18 10.58 11.25 31.76
CA LEU A 18 10.71 10.73 30.40
C LEU A 18 9.58 11.21 29.48
N LEU A 19 8.35 11.29 30.02
CA LEU A 19 7.15 11.79 29.35
C LEU A 19 7.07 13.33 29.26
N ARG A 20 8.10 14.06 29.72
CA ARG A 20 8.15 15.51 29.50
C ARG A 20 8.01 15.80 28.00
N PRO A 21 7.19 16.80 27.62
CA PRO A 21 6.92 17.10 26.21
C PRO A 21 8.21 17.34 25.43
N ALA A 22 9.21 17.99 26.05
CA ALA A 22 10.53 18.20 25.45
C ALA A 22 11.25 16.91 25.04
N ASN A 23 11.20 15.85 25.87
CA ASN A 23 11.83 14.57 25.56
C ASN A 23 11.09 13.83 24.45
N VAL A 24 9.76 13.95 24.41
CA VAL A 24 8.92 13.43 23.32
C VAL A 24 9.23 14.15 22.00
N PHE A 25 9.35 15.48 22.01
CA PHE A 25 9.72 16.26 20.83
C PHE A 25 11.13 15.92 20.32
N CYS A 26 12.11 15.78 21.22
CA CYS A 26 13.46 15.35 20.86
C CYS A 26 13.48 13.93 20.28
N GLY A 27 12.74 12.99 20.89
CA GLY A 27 12.61 11.62 20.40
C GLY A 27 11.95 11.55 19.02
N LEU A 28 10.87 12.30 18.81
CA LEU A 28 10.21 12.42 17.50
C LEU A 28 11.13 13.03 16.45
N GLY A 29 11.88 14.08 16.80
CA GLY A 29 12.86 14.71 15.92
C GLY A 29 13.97 13.74 15.50
N ALA A 30 14.54 13.01 16.46
CA ALA A 30 15.56 11.99 16.20
C ALA A 30 15.02 10.85 15.33
N TRP A 31 13.80 10.39 15.59
CA TRP A 31 13.14 9.34 14.80
C TRP A 31 12.84 9.79 13.36
N LEU A 32 12.34 11.01 13.17
CA LEU A 32 12.12 11.60 11.85
C LEU A 32 13.44 11.77 11.09
N GLY A 33 14.47 12.30 11.76
CA GLY A 33 15.81 12.45 11.19
C GLY A 33 16.40 11.11 10.75
N TRP A 34 16.28 10.07 11.59
CA TRP A 34 16.70 8.71 11.26
C TRP A 34 15.94 8.16 10.04
N ARG A 35 14.62 8.37 9.97
CA ARG A 35 13.82 7.91 8.82
C ARG A 35 14.24 8.59 7.51
N VAL A 36 14.48 9.89 7.53
CA VAL A 36 14.98 10.63 6.36
C VAL A 36 16.35 10.11 5.94
N ALA A 37 17.27 9.94 6.89
CA ALA A 37 18.60 9.41 6.60
C ALA A 37 18.53 7.98 6.03
N TYR A 38 17.69 7.12 6.60
CA TYR A 38 17.44 5.78 6.10
C TYR A 38 16.90 5.78 4.67
N ALA A 39 15.87 6.60 4.40
CA ALA A 39 15.24 6.69 3.09
C ALA A 39 16.21 7.16 1.99
N LEU A 40 17.16 8.04 2.32
CA LEU A 40 18.11 8.60 1.36
C LEU A 40 19.34 7.70 1.12
N TYR A 41 19.90 7.11 2.18
CA TYR A 41 21.19 6.42 2.08
C TYR A 41 21.06 4.89 2.07
N PHE A 42 20.14 4.34 2.86
CA PHE A 42 20.04 2.90 3.11
C PHE A 42 18.89 2.25 2.34
N SER A 43 18.00 3.03 1.74
CA SER A 43 16.88 2.50 0.95
C SER A 43 17.37 1.75 -0.29
N PRO A 44 16.81 0.55 -0.58
CA PRO A 44 17.11 -0.18 -1.81
C PRO A 44 16.66 0.60 -3.06
N LEU A 45 15.71 1.54 -2.91
CA LEU A 45 15.18 2.34 -4.01
C LEU A 45 15.96 3.63 -4.29
N ARG A 46 17.13 3.83 -3.67
CA ARG A 46 17.92 5.08 -3.80
C ARG A 46 18.34 5.42 -5.23
N ASN A 47 18.55 4.39 -6.06
CA ASN A 47 19.00 4.56 -7.45
C ASN A 47 17.86 4.93 -8.41
N ILE A 48 16.61 4.81 -7.96
CA ILE A 48 15.43 5.06 -8.79
C ILE A 48 15.05 6.54 -8.66
N PRO A 49 14.79 7.25 -9.78
CA PRO A 49 14.38 8.64 -9.74
C PRO A 49 13.00 8.79 -9.06
N GLY A 50 12.72 9.94 -8.45
CA GLY A 50 11.41 10.20 -7.87
C GLY A 50 11.37 11.42 -6.95
N PRO A 51 10.17 11.87 -6.55
CA PRO A 51 9.99 12.99 -5.63
C PRO A 51 10.68 12.74 -4.29
N PHE A 52 11.34 13.77 -3.75
CA PHE A 52 12.00 13.67 -2.44
C PHE A 52 11.02 13.26 -1.33
N TRP A 53 9.83 13.88 -1.29
CA TRP A 53 8.82 13.58 -0.28
C TRP A 53 8.28 12.14 -0.38
N ALA A 54 8.13 11.62 -1.60
CA ALA A 54 7.71 10.24 -1.84
C ALA A 54 8.73 9.19 -1.33
N ARG A 55 10.02 9.53 -1.30
CA ARG A 55 11.05 8.66 -0.71
C ARG A 55 10.97 8.60 0.82
N VAL A 56 10.65 9.73 1.44
CA VAL A 56 10.65 9.88 2.91
C VAL A 56 9.35 9.38 3.52
N SER A 57 8.20 9.68 2.91
CA SER A 57 6.88 9.33 3.44
C SER A 57 5.87 9.07 2.33
N GLY A 58 4.85 8.24 2.63
CA GLY A 58 3.68 8.05 1.75
C GLY A 58 2.65 9.17 1.88
N LEU A 59 2.96 10.26 2.59
CA LEU A 59 2.02 11.36 2.80
C LEU A 59 1.60 12.06 1.50
N PRO A 60 2.51 12.34 0.53
CA PRO A 60 2.10 12.96 -0.73
C PRO A 60 1.06 12.12 -1.45
N MET A 61 1.27 10.80 -1.47
CA MET A 61 0.35 9.85 -2.09
C MET A 61 -1.01 9.87 -1.38
N LEU A 62 -1.01 9.73 -0.05
CA LEU A 62 -2.22 9.78 0.75
C LEU A 62 -3.04 11.06 0.53
N LEU A 63 -2.39 12.22 0.39
CA LEU A 63 -3.06 13.49 0.11
C LEU A 63 -3.72 13.49 -1.28
N HIS A 64 -3.03 12.95 -2.29
CA HIS A 64 -3.58 12.81 -3.64
C HIS A 64 -4.72 11.79 -3.69
N ASP A 65 -4.63 10.69 -2.94
CA ASP A 65 -5.69 9.67 -2.79
C ASP A 65 -6.96 10.30 -2.19
N LEU A 66 -6.81 11.04 -1.08
CA LEU A 66 -7.93 11.71 -0.42
C LEU A 66 -8.53 12.83 -1.28
N GLY A 67 -7.72 13.48 -2.11
CA GLY A 67 -8.14 14.51 -3.05
C GLY A 67 -8.69 13.97 -4.38
N GLY A 68 -8.61 12.66 -4.64
CA GLY A 68 -8.98 12.07 -5.92
C GLY A 68 -8.13 12.51 -7.11
N THR A 69 -6.89 12.97 -6.86
CA THR A 69 -5.96 13.49 -7.89
C THR A 69 -4.76 12.57 -8.12
N GLU A 70 -4.87 11.30 -7.72
CA GLU A 70 -3.84 10.26 -7.90
C GLU A 70 -3.42 10.13 -9.37
N ALA A 71 -4.38 10.09 -10.30
CA ALA A 71 -4.09 9.92 -11.72
C ALA A 71 -3.20 11.07 -12.26
N ASP A 72 -3.56 12.32 -11.93
CA ASP A 72 -2.77 13.49 -12.32
C ASP A 72 -1.37 13.47 -11.70
N PHE A 73 -1.25 13.02 -10.44
CA PHE A 73 0.03 12.85 -9.77
C PHE A 73 0.89 11.81 -10.51
N MET A 74 0.32 10.67 -10.88
CA MET A 74 1.04 9.61 -11.60
C MET A 74 1.52 10.09 -12.98
N ILE A 75 0.66 10.77 -13.74
CA ILE A 75 1.01 11.32 -15.07
C ILE A 75 2.11 12.36 -14.96
N LYS A 76 1.98 13.34 -14.05
CA LYS A 76 3.01 14.39 -13.88
C LYS A 76 4.36 13.83 -13.47
N ASN A 77 4.37 12.79 -12.63
CA ASN A 77 5.61 12.16 -12.21
C ASN A 77 6.19 11.25 -13.29
N SER A 78 5.38 10.55 -14.08
CA SER A 78 5.87 9.73 -15.19
C SER A 78 6.49 10.60 -16.28
N GLU A 79 5.90 11.76 -16.59
CA GLU A 79 6.47 12.75 -17.51
C GLU A 79 7.81 13.31 -17.01
N LYS A 80 7.96 13.50 -15.69
CA LYS A 80 9.14 14.12 -15.09
C LYS A 80 10.30 13.16 -14.82
N TYR A 81 10.00 11.96 -14.34
CA TYR A 81 11.00 10.98 -13.87
C TYR A 81 11.13 9.77 -14.78
N GLY A 82 10.25 9.63 -15.77
CA GLY A 82 10.20 8.51 -16.72
C GLY A 82 9.19 7.43 -16.32
N SER A 83 9.25 6.30 -17.04
CA SER A 83 8.34 5.18 -16.86
C SER A 83 8.49 4.42 -15.54
N LEU A 84 9.54 4.69 -14.77
CA LEU A 84 9.83 4.06 -13.49
C LEU A 84 10.24 5.11 -12.46
N PHE A 85 9.44 5.29 -11.40
CA PHE A 85 9.76 6.25 -10.35
C PHE A 85 9.31 5.81 -8.96
N VAL A 86 9.90 6.39 -7.92
CA VAL A 86 9.52 6.12 -6.52
C VAL A 86 8.22 6.86 -6.18
N MET A 87 7.20 6.11 -5.73
CA MET A 87 5.87 6.62 -5.40
C MET A 87 5.65 6.74 -3.89
N GLU A 88 6.14 5.78 -3.13
CA GLU A 88 6.10 5.77 -1.66
C GLU A 88 7.39 5.10 -1.13
N PRO A 89 7.67 5.20 0.19
CA PRO A 89 8.77 4.46 0.77
C PRO A 89 8.58 2.96 0.53
N ASN A 90 9.57 2.33 -0.13
CA ASN A 90 9.54 0.93 -0.55
C ASN A 90 8.50 0.58 -1.63
N LYS A 91 7.95 1.57 -2.37
CA LYS A 91 7.08 1.32 -3.53
C LYS A 91 7.48 2.16 -4.73
N ILE A 92 7.37 1.54 -5.90
CA ILE A 92 7.67 2.17 -7.19
C ILE A 92 6.43 2.14 -8.06
N ALA A 93 6.27 3.18 -8.86
CA ALA A 93 5.34 3.25 -9.96
C ALA A 93 6.02 2.72 -11.21
N VAL A 94 5.33 1.83 -11.92
CA VAL A 94 5.74 1.31 -13.23
C VAL A 94 4.66 1.75 -14.21
N CYS A 95 5.05 2.49 -15.24
CA CYS A 95 4.15 3.05 -16.24
C CYS A 95 4.42 2.50 -17.65
N ASP A 96 5.50 1.74 -17.83
CA ASP A 96 5.79 1.08 -19.09
C ASP A 96 4.86 -0.13 -19.31
N PRO A 97 4.17 -0.26 -20.45
CA PRO A 97 3.25 -1.37 -20.71
C PRO A 97 3.92 -2.75 -20.69
N ASP A 98 5.15 -2.87 -21.20
CA ASP A 98 5.87 -4.14 -21.29
C ASP A 98 6.30 -4.59 -19.88
N ASP A 99 6.83 -3.67 -19.07
CA ASP A 99 7.16 -3.94 -17.67
C ASP A 99 5.92 -4.28 -16.84
N CYS A 100 4.81 -3.56 -17.06
CA CYS A 100 3.52 -3.87 -16.44
C CYS A 100 3.06 -5.29 -16.78
N GLN A 101 3.17 -5.69 -18.04
CA GLN A 101 2.80 -7.03 -18.48
C GLN A 101 3.67 -8.10 -17.80
N ILE A 102 4.99 -7.89 -17.71
CA ILE A 102 5.92 -8.82 -17.05
C ILE A 102 5.54 -8.99 -15.57
N ILE A 103 5.29 -7.88 -14.86
CA ILE A 103 4.95 -7.90 -13.44
C ILE A 103 3.60 -8.60 -13.21
N LEU A 104 2.57 -8.23 -13.97
CA LEU A 104 1.20 -8.73 -13.79
C LEU A 104 1.01 -10.18 -14.27
N SER A 105 1.84 -10.64 -15.21
CA SER A 105 1.82 -12.03 -15.69
C SER A 105 2.57 -12.98 -14.75
N SER A 106 3.47 -12.46 -13.92
CA SER A 106 4.26 -13.25 -12.99
C SER A 106 3.50 -13.53 -11.68
N HIS A 107 3.69 -14.73 -11.14
CA HIS A 107 3.23 -15.09 -9.78
C HIS A 107 4.23 -14.71 -8.69
N SER A 108 5.42 -14.20 -9.05
CA SER A 108 6.45 -13.80 -8.09
C SER A 108 6.07 -12.55 -7.30
N PHE A 109 5.15 -11.72 -7.83
CA PHE A 109 4.69 -10.50 -7.19
C PHE A 109 3.31 -10.71 -6.58
N ALA A 110 3.28 -10.94 -5.27
CA ALA A 110 2.01 -10.99 -4.53
C ALA A 110 1.42 -9.58 -4.39
N LYS A 111 0.08 -9.50 -4.36
CA LYS A 111 -0.62 -8.25 -4.05
C LYS A 111 -0.17 -7.71 -2.69
N ASP A 112 -0.24 -6.39 -2.54
CA ASP A 112 0.11 -5.69 -1.31
C ASP A 112 -0.78 -6.11 -0.12
N MET A 113 -0.28 -5.93 1.11
CA MET A 113 -1.03 -6.27 2.32
C MET A 113 -2.37 -5.53 2.43
N ARG A 114 -2.48 -4.32 1.87
CA ARG A 114 -3.73 -3.55 1.84
C ARG A 114 -4.91 -4.31 1.23
N TYR A 115 -4.66 -5.21 0.29
CA TYR A 115 -5.73 -6.03 -0.31
C TYR A 115 -6.40 -6.99 0.68
N ALA A 116 -5.66 -7.46 1.70
CA ALA A 116 -6.21 -8.33 2.74
C ALA A 116 -7.09 -7.58 3.75
N GLN A 117 -7.06 -6.24 3.77
CA GLN A 117 -7.85 -5.44 4.71
C GLN A 117 -9.35 -5.41 4.37
N VAL A 118 -9.72 -5.85 3.17
CA VAL A 118 -11.10 -5.83 2.66
C VAL A 118 -11.76 -7.22 2.76
N ASP A 119 -11.04 -8.21 3.29
CA ASP A 119 -11.60 -9.54 3.54
C ASP A 119 -12.47 -9.48 4.81
N ILE A 120 -13.81 -9.41 4.62
CA ILE A 120 -14.77 -9.24 5.73
C ILE A 120 -14.97 -10.56 6.49
N LEU A 121 -15.17 -11.67 5.78
CA LEU A 121 -15.53 -12.98 6.33
C LEU A 121 -14.73 -14.11 5.68
N GLU A 122 -14.70 -14.11 4.35
CA GLU A 122 -13.88 -15.03 3.57
C GLU A 122 -12.97 -14.22 2.64
N PRO A 123 -11.84 -14.80 2.20
CA PRO A 123 -10.99 -14.13 1.24
C PRO A 123 -11.81 -13.74 0.01
N ASN A 124 -11.61 -12.59 -0.59
CA ASN A 124 -12.36 -12.21 -1.78
C ASN A 124 -11.80 -12.84 -3.07
N LEU A 125 -12.66 -13.12 -4.05
CA LEU A 125 -12.25 -13.63 -5.38
C LEU A 125 -11.16 -12.75 -6.02
N PHE A 126 -11.35 -11.43 -5.96
CA PHE A 126 -10.48 -10.46 -6.63
C PHE A 126 -9.30 -10.01 -5.76
N LEU A 127 -9.50 -9.90 -4.45
CA LEU A 127 -8.53 -9.27 -3.56
C LEU A 127 -7.58 -10.29 -2.89
N THR A 128 -7.89 -11.59 -2.97
CA THR A 128 -6.99 -12.61 -2.41
C THR A 128 -5.55 -12.45 -2.91
N ARG A 129 -4.63 -12.57 -1.96
CA ARG A 129 -3.18 -12.49 -2.17
C ARG A 129 -2.55 -13.84 -2.51
N ASP A 130 -3.24 -14.94 -2.21
CA ASP A 130 -2.80 -16.29 -2.52
C ASP A 130 -3.03 -16.62 -4.02
N PRO A 131 -1.98 -16.89 -4.80
CA PRO A 131 -2.09 -17.26 -6.21
C PRO A 131 -2.91 -18.54 -6.44
N GLU A 132 -2.85 -19.52 -5.54
CA GLU A 132 -3.55 -20.79 -5.69
C GLU A 132 -5.05 -20.60 -5.50
N LEU A 133 -5.45 -19.95 -4.42
CA LEU A 133 -6.85 -19.59 -4.17
C LEU A 133 -7.41 -18.69 -5.29
N SER A 134 -6.61 -17.72 -5.79
CA SER A 134 -7.03 -16.88 -6.92
C SER A 134 -7.29 -17.71 -8.19
N ARG A 135 -6.41 -18.68 -8.49
CA ARG A 135 -6.55 -19.59 -9.62
C ARG A 135 -7.79 -20.48 -9.49
N GLN A 136 -8.00 -21.07 -8.33
CA GLN A 136 -9.16 -21.93 -8.06
C GLN A 136 -10.47 -21.17 -8.28
N ARG A 137 -10.58 -19.96 -7.75
CA ARG A 137 -11.80 -19.17 -7.85
C ARG A 137 -12.07 -18.64 -9.25
N ARG A 138 -11.04 -18.22 -9.99
CA ARG A 138 -11.17 -17.88 -11.42
C ARG A 138 -11.70 -19.06 -12.24
N ARG A 139 -11.30 -20.30 -11.91
CA ARG A 139 -11.82 -21.50 -12.56
C ARG A 139 -13.30 -21.76 -12.25
N GLN A 140 -13.77 -21.40 -11.05
CA GLN A 140 -15.19 -21.54 -10.66
C GLN A 140 -16.10 -20.58 -11.45
N ILE A 141 -15.69 -19.31 -11.61
CA ILE A 141 -16.52 -18.29 -12.28
C ILE A 141 -16.29 -18.20 -13.81
N GLY A 142 -15.13 -18.64 -14.29
CA GLY A 142 -14.72 -18.50 -15.70
C GLY A 142 -15.74 -19.02 -16.72
N PRO A 143 -16.37 -20.20 -16.53
CA PRO A 143 -17.38 -20.70 -17.47
C PRO A 143 -18.61 -19.80 -17.62
N ALA A 144 -19.06 -19.15 -16.54
CA ALA A 144 -20.21 -18.26 -16.57
C ALA A 144 -19.94 -16.98 -17.38
N LEU A 145 -18.70 -16.48 -17.33
CA LEU A 145 -18.24 -15.29 -18.06
C LEU A 145 -17.63 -15.61 -19.43
N SER A 146 -17.69 -16.87 -19.87
CA SER A 146 -17.25 -17.25 -21.22
C SER A 146 -18.24 -16.79 -22.27
N MET A 147 -17.83 -16.68 -23.54
CA MET A 147 -18.73 -16.28 -24.64
C MET A 147 -19.98 -17.17 -24.73
N SER A 148 -19.86 -18.47 -24.44
CA SER A 148 -21.01 -19.38 -24.42
C SER A 148 -21.90 -19.20 -23.18
N GLY A 149 -21.32 -18.83 -22.04
CA GLY A 149 -22.06 -18.45 -20.84
C GLY A 149 -22.84 -17.15 -21.03
N LEU A 150 -22.18 -16.13 -21.58
CA LEU A 150 -22.77 -14.83 -21.88
C LEU A 150 -23.90 -14.93 -22.90
N GLY A 151 -23.74 -15.72 -23.96
CA GLY A 151 -24.81 -15.94 -24.95
C GLY A 151 -26.07 -16.59 -24.37
N LYS A 152 -25.96 -17.34 -23.26
CA LYS A 152 -27.13 -17.87 -22.55
C LYS A 152 -27.82 -16.82 -21.68
N MET A 153 -27.08 -15.81 -21.21
CA MET A 153 -27.60 -14.72 -20.39
C MET A 153 -28.21 -13.60 -21.23
N GLU A 154 -27.71 -13.37 -22.44
CA GLU A 154 -28.15 -12.30 -23.36
C GLU A 154 -29.68 -12.22 -23.53
N PRO A 155 -30.42 -13.32 -23.78
CA PRO A 155 -31.88 -13.24 -23.95
C PRO A 155 -32.59 -12.79 -22.67
N MET A 156 -32.10 -13.22 -21.50
CA MET A 156 -32.66 -12.81 -20.21
C MET A 156 -32.39 -11.34 -19.91
N LEU A 157 -31.18 -10.85 -20.23
CA LEU A 157 -30.82 -9.45 -20.08
C LEU A 157 -31.65 -8.56 -21.00
N LEU A 158 -31.86 -8.96 -22.26
CA LEU A 158 -32.71 -8.22 -23.20
C LEU A 158 -34.19 -8.21 -22.77
N ALA A 159 -34.69 -9.32 -22.22
CA ALA A 159 -36.05 -9.41 -21.70
C ALA A 159 -36.27 -8.55 -20.43
N ALA A 160 -35.26 -8.43 -19.57
CA ALA A 160 -35.34 -7.64 -18.33
C ALA A 160 -34.94 -6.16 -18.52
N GLY A 161 -34.07 -5.87 -19.49
CA GLY A 161 -33.54 -4.54 -19.80
C GLY A 161 -34.39 -3.74 -20.78
N ALA A 162 -35.54 -4.26 -21.21
CA ALA A 162 -36.51 -3.55 -22.03
C ALA A 162 -37.62 -2.94 -21.16
N GLN A 163 -37.33 -1.76 -20.60
CA GLN A 163 -38.16 -0.54 -20.71
C GLN A 163 -37.22 0.67 -20.81
#